data_AF-A0A8J4XH56-F1
#
_entry.id   AF-A0A8J4XH56-F1
#
_cell.length_a   1.000
_cell.length_b   1.000
_cell.length_c   1.000
_cell.angle_alpha   90.00
_cell.angle_beta   90.00
_cell.angle_gamma   90.00
#
_symmetry.space_group_name_H-M   'P 1'
#
loop_
_entity.id
_entity.type
_entity.pdbx_description
1 polymer ?
#
loop_
_entity_poly.entity_id
_entity_poly.type
_entity_poly.pdbx_seq_one_letter_code
_entity_poly.pdbx_strand_id
1 'polypeptide(L)'
;MATCSGARVDLNTESLQYGASMMETAGVCGLEAATRGLVEGSSSSPGSVTPSQEEFGGLLNACRNEEVRGETPGREDCRIDALEGELDSTGDQNKDQNVFGKEVLLLMQALHTLATPEEKLAALCKKYADLLEESRSMQKQVKVLQKKQTQVLKEKIHLQSEHSKAILARSKLESLCRELQRHNKTLKEENAQRFREYEERRKEAMLHFQLTLNEIETQMEQHNAHNTKLRQENMELAEKLKKLIEQYELREEHIDKVFKHKELQQQLVDANLQRTAELMREVEEKQQRERELLLKDATESRHKCELMKEQELQLKQQLTLYMDKFEEFQTTLAKSNEVFTSFRQEMEKMTKKIKKLEKETTLWRTKWETNNQTLLQMAEEVSDMMDVVVRSGL
;
A
#
# COMPACT_ATOMS: atom_id res chain seq x y z
N MET A 1 51.08 41.52 22.39
CA MET A 1 51.27 40.07 22.22
C MET A 1 49.87 39.51 21.98
N ALA A 2 49.45 39.33 20.72
CA ALA A 2 49.76 38.20 19.82
C ALA A 2 48.73 37.05 20.03
N THR A 3 48.01 36.55 19.03
CA THR A 3 47.98 36.88 17.59
C THR A 3 46.64 36.45 16.97
N CYS A 4 46.23 37.09 15.86
CA CYS A 4 45.02 36.77 15.10
C CYS A 4 45.10 35.42 14.35
N SER A 5 43.94 34.86 13.99
CA SER A 5 43.57 34.40 12.62
C SER A 5 42.16 33.77 12.68
N GLY A 6 41.17 34.07 11.84
CA GLY A 6 41.18 34.90 10.63
C GLY A 6 41.20 34.06 9.34
N ALA A 7 40.10 33.36 9.05
CA ALA A 7 39.93 32.61 7.80
C ALA A 7 38.51 32.80 7.24
N ARG A 8 38.37 33.77 6.34
CA ARG A 8 37.24 33.92 5.42
C ARG A 8 37.77 33.51 4.05
N VAL A 9 37.19 32.48 3.44
CA VAL A 9 37.53 32.07 2.07
C VAL A 9 36.24 31.91 1.30
N ASP A 10 36.08 32.75 0.28
CA ASP A 10 34.99 32.71 -0.68
C ASP A 10 35.29 31.71 -1.80
N LEU A 11 34.20 31.24 -2.44
CA LEU A 11 34.13 30.66 -3.78
C LEU A 11 34.92 29.35 -4.04
N ASN A 12 34.16 28.29 -4.33
CA ASN A 12 34.46 27.47 -5.51
C ASN A 12 33.17 26.87 -6.10
N THR A 13 32.64 27.50 -7.14
CA THR A 13 31.77 26.86 -8.14
C THR A 13 32.62 25.96 -9.02
N GLU A 14 32.38 24.64 -9.02
CA GLU A 14 32.36 23.81 -10.24
C GLU A 14 32.03 22.33 -9.93
N SER A 15 31.44 21.68 -10.93
CA SER A 15 31.34 20.22 -11.09
C SER A 15 30.55 19.40 -10.05
N LEU A 16 29.24 19.26 -10.27
CA LEU A 16 28.54 17.99 -10.09
C LEU A 16 27.43 17.81 -11.13
N GLN A 17 27.87 17.60 -12.37
CA GLN A 17 27.05 17.31 -13.53
C GLN A 17 26.68 15.82 -13.56
N TYR A 18 25.49 15.45 -13.08
CA TYR A 18 24.93 14.11 -13.27
C TYR A 18 23.39 14.12 -13.29
N GLY A 19 22.78 13.45 -14.27
CA GLY A 19 21.44 12.87 -14.10
C GLY A 19 20.21 13.56 -14.69
N ALA A 20 20.31 14.20 -15.86
CA ALA A 20 19.12 14.63 -16.64
C ALA A 20 19.14 14.08 -18.07
N SER A 21 19.00 12.76 -18.22
CA SER A 21 18.74 12.13 -19.51
C SER A 21 17.24 12.07 -19.74
N MET A 22 16.70 13.03 -20.50
CA MET A 22 15.35 12.94 -21.05
C MET A 22 15.31 11.83 -22.10
N MET A 23 14.50 10.80 -21.84
CA MET A 23 14.29 9.71 -22.77
C MET A 23 13.19 10.12 -23.76
N GLU A 24 13.55 10.39 -25.01
CA GLU A 24 12.59 10.50 -26.10
C GLU A 24 11.94 9.12 -26.34
N THR A 25 10.62 9.03 -26.21
CA THR A 25 9.85 7.85 -26.65
C THR A 25 8.87 8.27 -27.73
N ALA A 26 9.02 7.66 -28.91
CA ALA A 26 8.26 7.99 -30.11
C ALA A 26 6.74 7.81 -29.94
N GLY A 27 5.98 8.82 -30.34
CA GLY A 27 4.53 8.74 -30.51
C GLY A 27 4.14 8.87 -31.99
N VAL A 28 3.80 7.77 -32.64
CA VAL A 28 3.27 7.73 -34.02
C VAL A 28 2.06 6.81 -34.08
N CYS A 29 1.05 7.22 -34.85
CA CYS A 29 -0.20 6.51 -35.17
C CYS A 29 -1.24 6.32 -34.04
N GLY A 30 -2.03 7.37 -33.80
CA GLY A 30 -3.45 7.22 -33.42
C GLY A 30 -4.34 7.61 -34.59
N LEU A 31 -5.14 6.67 -35.11
CA LEU A 31 -6.02 6.87 -36.26
C LEU A 31 -7.33 7.60 -35.88
N GLU A 32 -7.96 8.21 -36.89
CA GLU A 32 -9.06 9.17 -36.77
C GLU A 32 -10.35 8.56 -36.17
N ALA A 33 -10.94 9.27 -35.20
CA ALA A 33 -12.29 8.99 -34.71
C ALA A 33 -13.32 9.89 -35.41
N ALA A 34 -13.87 9.42 -36.54
CA ALA A 34 -14.91 10.16 -37.26
C ALA A 34 -16.28 10.07 -36.55
N THR A 35 -16.72 11.16 -35.93
CA THR A 35 -18.09 11.31 -35.44
C THR A 35 -19.10 11.29 -36.60
N ARG A 36 -19.99 10.30 -36.63
CA ARG A 36 -21.27 10.37 -37.34
C ARG A 36 -22.39 9.89 -36.42
N GLY A 37 -23.40 10.74 -36.25
CA GLY A 37 -24.55 10.46 -35.40
C GLY A 37 -25.52 9.45 -36.02
N LEU A 38 -26.31 8.82 -35.15
CA LEU A 38 -27.39 7.91 -35.50
C LEU A 38 -28.72 8.53 -35.06
N VAL A 39 -29.59 8.75 -36.04
CA VAL A 39 -30.96 9.25 -35.86
C VAL A 39 -31.91 8.17 -36.36
N GLU A 40 -32.73 7.67 -35.43
CA GLU A 40 -34.17 7.38 -35.55
C GLU A 40 -34.69 6.43 -36.66
N GLY A 41 -35.51 5.43 -36.28
CA GLY A 41 -36.21 4.57 -37.24
C GLY A 41 -36.85 3.29 -36.68
N SER A 42 -37.98 3.41 -35.99
CA SER A 42 -39.14 2.48 -35.94
C SER A 42 -38.90 1.02 -36.39
N SER A 43 -39.04 -0.05 -35.59
CA SER A 43 -40.09 -0.39 -34.61
C SER A 43 -39.84 -1.87 -34.15
N SER A 44 -40.70 -2.67 -33.50
CA SER A 44 -42.11 -2.63 -33.08
C SER A 44 -42.31 -3.46 -31.78
N SER A 45 -43.48 -3.36 -31.16
CA SER A 45 -44.09 -4.38 -30.30
C SER A 45 -45.62 -4.27 -30.44
N PRO A 46 -46.38 -5.32 -30.09
CA PRO A 46 -47.25 -5.14 -28.93
C PRO A 46 -47.39 -6.37 -28.04
N GLY A 47 -47.67 -6.13 -26.77
CA GLY A 47 -48.44 -7.07 -25.95
C GLY A 47 -49.72 -6.37 -25.47
N SER A 48 -50.71 -7.13 -24.98
CA SER A 48 -51.35 -6.89 -23.66
C SER A 48 -52.65 -7.72 -23.44
N VAL A 49 -52.95 -7.92 -22.14
CA VAL A 49 -54.27 -8.24 -21.53
C VAL A 49 -54.85 -9.68 -21.60
N THR A 50 -54.60 -10.44 -20.53
CA THR A 50 -55.47 -11.47 -19.89
C THR A 50 -56.66 -10.83 -19.14
N PRO A 51 -57.73 -11.51 -18.62
CA PRO A 51 -57.77 -12.91 -18.11
C PRO A 51 -59.08 -13.74 -18.31
N SER A 52 -59.10 -15.02 -17.90
CA SER A 52 -60.01 -15.60 -16.85
C SER A 52 -60.22 -17.13 -16.92
N GLN A 53 -60.01 -17.78 -15.76
CA GLN A 53 -60.57 -19.03 -15.18
C GLN A 53 -60.82 -20.34 -15.98
N GLU A 54 -60.40 -21.44 -15.31
CA GLU A 54 -60.92 -22.82 -15.31
C GLU A 54 -60.79 -23.65 -16.62
N GLU A 55 -60.42 -24.94 -16.61
CA GLU A 55 -60.46 -25.98 -15.55
C GLU A 55 -59.08 -26.65 -15.25
N PHE A 56 -59.04 -27.40 -14.14
CA PHE A 56 -57.94 -28.25 -13.71
C PHE A 56 -58.30 -29.73 -13.97
N GLY A 57 -57.65 -30.39 -14.94
CA GLY A 57 -57.94 -31.78 -15.29
C GLY A 57 -56.75 -32.45 -15.99
N GLY A 58 -56.15 -33.45 -15.33
CA GLY A 58 -54.85 -34.01 -15.75
C GLY A 58 -54.92 -34.91 -16.98
N LEU A 59 -53.91 -34.79 -17.85
CA LEU A 59 -53.68 -35.72 -18.96
C LEU A 59 -52.18 -35.92 -19.17
N LEU A 60 -51.64 -36.99 -18.57
CA LEU A 60 -50.47 -37.76 -19.03
C LEU A 60 -50.23 -38.98 -18.11
N ASN A 61 -51.22 -39.88 -18.02
CA ASN A 61 -51.00 -41.21 -17.46
C ASN A 61 -51.98 -42.24 -18.07
N ALA A 62 -51.58 -42.88 -19.18
CA ALA A 62 -52.34 -43.96 -19.81
C ALA A 62 -51.47 -44.85 -20.74
N CYS A 63 -50.32 -45.34 -20.25
CA CYS A 63 -49.62 -46.45 -20.91
C CYS A 63 -50.05 -47.80 -20.30
N ARG A 64 -51.24 -48.31 -20.65
CA ARG A 64 -51.56 -49.73 -20.43
C ARG A 64 -52.79 -50.26 -21.20
N ASN A 65 -52.51 -51.20 -22.11
CA ASN A 65 -53.43 -52.20 -22.69
C ASN A 65 -54.63 -51.63 -23.52
N GLU A 66 -55.18 -52.31 -24.53
CA GLU A 66 -55.09 -53.71 -24.93
C GLU A 66 -54.76 -53.85 -26.43
N GLU A 67 -53.71 -54.60 -26.79
CA GLU A 67 -53.69 -55.28 -28.10
C GLU A 67 -54.33 -56.66 -27.92
N VAL A 68 -55.31 -56.97 -28.77
CA VAL A 68 -56.03 -58.25 -28.78
C VAL A 68 -55.07 -59.37 -29.15
N ARG A 69 -54.48 -59.99 -28.12
CA ARG A 69 -53.78 -61.27 -28.26
C ARG A 69 -54.82 -62.33 -28.61
N GLY A 70 -54.75 -62.84 -29.83
CA GLY A 70 -55.45 -64.06 -30.21
C GLY A 70 -54.90 -65.25 -29.43
N GLU A 71 -55.54 -65.60 -28.33
CA GLU A 71 -55.41 -66.92 -27.72
C GLU A 71 -56.51 -67.83 -28.28
N THR A 72 -56.10 -68.93 -28.89
CA THR A 72 -56.93 -70.11 -29.11
C THR A 72 -56.10 -71.36 -28.80
N PRO A 73 -56.75 -72.43 -28.32
CA PRO A 73 -56.29 -73.00 -27.05
C PRO A 73 -55.86 -74.47 -27.22
N GLY A 74 -55.59 -75.13 -26.09
CA GLY A 74 -56.01 -76.52 -25.95
C GLY A 74 -55.19 -77.54 -26.73
N ARG A 75 -54.14 -78.01 -26.08
CA ARG A 75 -53.78 -79.43 -26.03
C ARG A 75 -54.97 -80.36 -26.33
N GLU A 76 -54.88 -81.13 -27.41
CA GLU A 76 -55.46 -82.46 -27.49
C GLU A 76 -54.37 -83.45 -27.88
N ASP A 77 -54.06 -84.37 -26.95
CA ASP A 77 -53.09 -85.45 -27.16
C ASP A 77 -53.71 -86.52 -28.07
N CYS A 78 -53.64 -86.31 -29.39
CA CYS A 78 -54.00 -87.33 -30.37
C CYS A 78 -52.97 -88.47 -30.40
N ARG A 79 -52.98 -89.31 -29.35
CA ARG A 79 -52.55 -90.70 -29.46
C ARG A 79 -53.51 -91.41 -30.42
N ILE A 80 -53.11 -91.51 -31.68
CA ILE A 80 -53.68 -92.52 -32.57
C ILE A 80 -52.91 -93.80 -32.28
N ASP A 81 -53.42 -94.57 -31.31
CA ASP A 81 -52.98 -95.94 -31.10
C ASP A 81 -53.19 -96.74 -32.38
N ALA A 82 -52.24 -97.62 -32.68
CA ALA A 82 -52.29 -98.49 -33.84
C ALA A 82 -53.39 -99.55 -33.67
N LEU A 83 -54.60 -99.23 -34.13
CA LEU A 83 -55.66 -100.23 -34.32
C LEU A 83 -55.41 -100.99 -35.63
N GLU A 84 -54.44 -101.90 -35.59
CA GLU A 84 -54.43 -103.05 -36.48
C GLU A 84 -55.62 -103.95 -36.13
N GLY A 85 -56.78 -103.63 -36.71
CA GLY A 85 -57.93 -104.53 -36.73
C GLY A 85 -57.70 -105.65 -37.74
N GLU A 86 -57.01 -106.72 -37.31
CA GLU A 86 -57.16 -108.01 -38.00
C GLU A 86 -58.63 -108.42 -37.94
N LEU A 87 -59.28 -108.53 -39.10
CA LEU A 87 -60.53 -109.25 -39.25
C LEU A 87 -60.23 -110.56 -39.99
N ASP A 88 -59.66 -111.49 -39.22
CA ASP A 88 -59.78 -112.91 -39.51
C ASP A 88 -61.26 -113.31 -39.29
N SER A 89 -61.84 -113.98 -40.28
CA SER A 89 -63.17 -114.60 -40.20
C SER A 89 -63.25 -115.75 -41.19
N THR A 90 -62.35 -116.70 -40.97
CA THR A 90 -62.55 -118.11 -41.26
C THR A 90 -63.88 -118.62 -40.66
N GLY A 91 -64.98 -118.62 -41.45
CA GLY A 91 -66.26 -119.09 -40.89
C GLY A 91 -67.55 -118.97 -41.71
N ASP A 92 -67.60 -119.38 -42.99
CA ASP A 92 -68.92 -119.51 -43.68
C ASP A 92 -69.13 -120.76 -44.56
N GLN A 93 -68.30 -121.80 -44.44
CA GLN A 93 -68.46 -123.04 -45.24
C GLN A 93 -69.74 -123.85 -44.91
N ASN A 94 -70.40 -123.59 -43.77
CA ASN A 94 -71.59 -124.34 -43.34
C ASN A 94 -72.93 -123.77 -43.87
N LYS A 95 -72.97 -122.55 -44.43
CA LYS A 95 -74.22 -122.00 -45.01
C LYS A 95 -74.41 -122.42 -46.47
N ASP A 96 -73.36 -122.35 -47.28
CA ASP A 96 -73.41 -122.64 -48.72
C ASP A 96 -73.99 -124.02 -49.03
N GLN A 97 -73.64 -125.03 -48.22
CA GLN A 97 -74.09 -126.41 -48.42
C GLN A 97 -75.62 -126.59 -48.23
N ASN A 98 -76.26 -125.76 -47.40
CA ASN A 98 -77.71 -125.76 -47.17
C ASN A 98 -78.47 -124.88 -48.19
N VAL A 99 -77.81 -123.88 -48.78
CA VAL A 99 -78.35 -123.12 -49.92
C VAL A 99 -78.39 -124.02 -51.16
N PHE A 100 -77.27 -124.69 -51.48
CA PHE A 100 -77.15 -125.61 -52.62
C PHE A 100 -78.20 -126.74 -52.58
N GLY A 101 -78.48 -127.30 -51.40
CA GLY A 101 -79.51 -128.33 -51.22
C GLY A 101 -80.94 -127.86 -51.55
N LYS A 102 -81.27 -126.59 -51.32
CA LYS A 102 -82.58 -126.01 -51.68
C LYS A 102 -82.71 -125.72 -53.17
N GLU A 103 -81.63 -125.29 -53.82
CA GLU A 103 -81.61 -125.03 -55.26
C GLU A 103 -81.77 -126.32 -56.08
N VAL A 104 -81.17 -127.43 -55.64
CA VAL A 104 -81.37 -128.75 -56.25
C VAL A 104 -82.83 -129.20 -56.20
N LEU A 105 -83.55 -128.92 -55.10
CA LEU A 105 -84.96 -129.26 -54.95
C LEU A 105 -85.86 -128.44 -55.90
N LEU A 106 -85.61 -127.12 -55.98
CA LEU A 106 -86.30 -126.22 -56.92
C LEU A 106 -86.03 -126.61 -58.39
N LEU A 107 -84.81 -127.05 -58.69
CA LEU A 107 -84.45 -127.55 -60.03
C LEU A 107 -85.23 -128.83 -60.38
N MET A 108 -85.31 -129.80 -59.47
CA MET A 108 -86.12 -131.02 -59.68
C MET A 108 -87.59 -130.71 -59.94
N GLN A 109 -88.17 -129.74 -59.24
CA GLN A 109 -89.57 -129.35 -59.42
C GLN A 109 -89.81 -128.69 -60.78
N ALA A 110 -88.92 -127.79 -61.21
CA ALA A 110 -88.98 -127.14 -62.53
C ALA A 110 -88.77 -128.12 -63.71
N LEU A 111 -88.00 -129.20 -63.50
CA LEU A 111 -87.85 -130.29 -64.48
C LEU A 111 -89.08 -131.22 -64.53
N HIS A 112 -89.94 -131.23 -63.50
CA HIS A 112 -91.15 -132.06 -63.50
C HIS A 112 -92.28 -131.46 -64.33
N THR A 113 -92.33 -130.13 -64.46
CA THR A 113 -93.32 -129.38 -65.26
C THR A 113 -93.08 -129.40 -66.78
N LEU A 114 -91.95 -129.95 -67.23
CA LEU A 114 -91.60 -130.07 -68.65
C LEU A 114 -92.06 -131.43 -69.18
N ALA A 115 -92.72 -131.45 -70.33
CA ALA A 115 -93.46 -132.63 -70.80
C ALA A 115 -92.59 -133.59 -71.61
N THR A 116 -91.58 -133.08 -72.32
CA THR A 116 -90.66 -133.89 -73.13
C THR A 116 -89.31 -134.09 -72.42
N PRO A 117 -88.62 -135.23 -72.64
CA PRO A 117 -87.27 -135.44 -72.09
C PRO A 117 -86.25 -134.43 -72.65
N GLU A 118 -86.48 -133.92 -73.86
CA GLU A 118 -85.62 -132.92 -74.52
C GLU A 118 -85.74 -131.54 -73.87
N GLU A 119 -86.93 -131.11 -73.45
CA GLU A 119 -87.11 -129.90 -72.62
C GLU A 119 -86.35 -130.00 -71.29
N LYS A 120 -86.42 -131.16 -70.62
CA LYS A 120 -85.70 -131.40 -69.35
C LYS A 120 -84.20 -131.29 -69.53
N LEU A 121 -83.67 -131.91 -70.59
CA LEU A 121 -82.25 -131.80 -70.94
C LEU A 121 -81.86 -130.34 -71.24
N ALA A 122 -82.68 -129.62 -72.01
CA ALA A 122 -82.44 -128.21 -72.34
C ALA A 122 -82.41 -127.31 -71.10
N ALA A 123 -83.34 -127.49 -70.15
CA ALA A 123 -83.36 -126.75 -68.89
C ALA A 123 -82.15 -127.05 -68.00
N LEU A 124 -81.69 -128.30 -67.99
CA LEU A 124 -80.54 -128.76 -67.21
C LEU A 124 -79.22 -128.26 -67.82
N CYS A 125 -79.09 -128.29 -69.14
CA CYS A 125 -78.00 -127.66 -69.90
C CYS A 125 -77.96 -126.14 -69.69
N LYS A 126 -79.13 -125.47 -69.70
CA LYS A 126 -79.24 -124.03 -69.39
C LYS A 126 -78.73 -123.74 -67.99
N LYS A 127 -79.13 -124.51 -66.98
CA LYS A 127 -78.68 -124.31 -65.59
C LYS A 127 -77.18 -124.52 -65.39
N TYR A 128 -76.56 -125.48 -66.08
CA TYR A 128 -75.10 -125.59 -66.09
C TYR A 128 -74.41 -124.45 -66.85
N ALA A 129 -75.02 -123.92 -67.91
CA ALA A 129 -74.52 -122.73 -68.59
C ALA A 129 -74.60 -121.48 -67.68
N ASP A 130 -75.74 -121.27 -66.99
CA ASP A 130 -75.95 -120.20 -66.03
C ASP A 130 -74.89 -120.26 -64.89
N LEU A 131 -74.69 -121.43 -64.27
CA LEU A 131 -73.68 -121.64 -63.21
C LEU A 131 -72.24 -121.43 -63.71
N LEU A 132 -71.94 -121.82 -64.95
CA LEU A 132 -70.63 -121.64 -65.55
C LEU A 132 -70.39 -120.17 -65.95
N GLU A 133 -71.43 -119.44 -66.32
CA GLU A 133 -71.41 -117.99 -66.51
C GLU A 133 -71.24 -117.24 -65.18
N GLU A 134 -71.94 -117.67 -64.12
CA GLU A 134 -71.80 -117.12 -62.77
C GLU A 134 -70.40 -117.36 -62.19
N SER A 135 -69.86 -118.59 -62.33
CA SER A 135 -68.47 -118.90 -61.96
C SER A 135 -67.46 -118.04 -62.73
N ARG A 136 -67.68 -117.83 -64.05
CA ARG A 136 -66.89 -116.88 -64.85
C ARG A 136 -67.07 -115.43 -64.41
N SER A 137 -68.25 -115.04 -63.95
CA SER A 137 -68.57 -113.71 -63.42
C SER A 137 -67.84 -113.45 -62.10
N MET A 138 -67.97 -114.36 -61.13
CA MET A 138 -67.23 -114.34 -59.87
C MET A 138 -65.72 -114.34 -60.11
N GLN A 139 -65.19 -115.16 -61.04
CA GLN A 139 -63.75 -115.15 -61.33
C GLN A 139 -63.28 -113.82 -61.95
N LYS A 140 -64.11 -113.15 -62.77
CA LYS A 140 -63.84 -111.77 -63.22
C LYS A 140 -63.87 -110.80 -62.03
N GLN A 141 -64.85 -110.92 -61.13
CA GLN A 141 -65.01 -110.07 -59.96
C GLN A 141 -63.83 -110.20 -58.99
N VAL A 142 -63.38 -111.44 -58.69
CA VAL A 142 -62.16 -111.71 -57.89
C VAL A 142 -60.93 -111.10 -58.55
N LYS A 143 -60.74 -111.25 -59.87
CA LYS A 143 -59.63 -110.60 -60.60
C LYS A 143 -59.68 -109.06 -60.53
N VAL A 144 -60.88 -108.47 -60.54
CA VAL A 144 -61.07 -107.02 -60.35
C VAL A 144 -60.76 -106.61 -58.90
N LEU A 145 -61.24 -107.36 -57.90
CA LEU A 145 -60.98 -107.10 -56.49
C LEU A 145 -59.50 -107.26 -56.13
N GLN A 146 -58.81 -108.27 -56.65
CA GLN A 146 -57.37 -108.48 -56.45
C GLN A 146 -56.54 -107.35 -57.08
N LYS A 147 -56.93 -106.85 -58.26
CA LYS A 147 -56.33 -105.65 -58.85
C LYS A 147 -56.56 -104.41 -57.99
N LYS A 148 -57.79 -104.22 -57.48
CA LYS A 148 -58.11 -103.12 -56.53
C LYS A 148 -57.28 -103.23 -55.25
N GLN A 149 -57.17 -104.40 -54.64
CA GLN A 149 -56.35 -104.65 -53.45
C GLN A 149 -54.87 -104.31 -53.70
N THR A 150 -54.32 -104.74 -54.85
CA THR A 150 -52.93 -104.43 -55.23
C THR A 150 -52.73 -102.92 -55.44
N GLN A 151 -53.72 -102.24 -56.02
CA GLN A 151 -53.70 -100.78 -56.21
C GLN A 151 -53.75 -100.04 -54.86
N VAL A 152 -54.70 -100.38 -54.00
CA VAL A 152 -54.85 -99.81 -52.65
C VAL A 152 -53.60 -100.05 -51.79
N LEU A 153 -52.93 -101.20 -51.92
CA LEU A 153 -51.68 -101.46 -51.20
C LEU A 153 -50.54 -100.54 -51.69
N LYS A 154 -50.43 -100.31 -53.01
CA LYS A 154 -49.45 -99.36 -53.57
C LYS A 154 -49.76 -97.92 -53.14
N GLU A 155 -51.03 -97.53 -53.13
CA GLU A 155 -51.49 -96.23 -52.64
C GLU A 155 -51.19 -96.05 -51.15
N LYS A 156 -51.43 -97.07 -50.31
CA LYS A 156 -51.06 -97.06 -48.88
C LYS A 156 -49.56 -96.82 -48.68
N ILE A 157 -48.70 -97.56 -49.40
CA ILE A 157 -47.24 -97.41 -49.30
C ILE A 157 -46.80 -96.02 -49.80
N HIS A 158 -47.36 -95.54 -50.91
CA HIS A 158 -47.06 -94.20 -51.42
C HIS A 158 -47.45 -93.11 -50.41
N LEU A 159 -48.69 -93.14 -49.89
CA LEU A 159 -49.17 -92.20 -48.88
C LEU A 159 -48.34 -92.27 -47.58
N GLN A 160 -47.92 -93.46 -47.13
CA GLN A 160 -47.03 -93.62 -45.98
C GLN A 160 -45.65 -92.98 -46.23
N SER A 161 -45.11 -93.08 -47.45
CA SER A 161 -43.86 -92.42 -47.83
C SER A 161 -43.98 -90.90 -47.89
N GLU A 162 -45.08 -90.36 -48.42
CA GLU A 162 -45.36 -88.92 -48.43
C GLU A 162 -45.63 -88.36 -47.04
N HIS A 163 -46.34 -89.11 -46.19
CA HIS A 163 -46.54 -88.77 -44.78
C HIS A 163 -45.21 -88.68 -44.02
N SER A 164 -44.28 -89.62 -44.27
CA SER A 164 -42.95 -89.62 -43.67
C SER A 164 -42.13 -88.38 -44.10
N LYS A 165 -42.19 -88.01 -45.39
CA LYS A 165 -41.57 -86.76 -45.90
C LYS A 165 -42.21 -85.52 -45.26
N ALA A 166 -43.53 -85.50 -45.11
CA ALA A 166 -44.27 -84.39 -44.49
C ALA A 166 -43.89 -84.20 -43.02
N ILE A 167 -43.68 -85.28 -42.25
CA ILE A 167 -43.19 -85.21 -40.86
C ILE A 167 -41.78 -84.58 -40.79
N LEU A 168 -40.87 -85.00 -41.67
CA LEU A 168 -39.51 -84.44 -41.73
C LEU A 168 -39.52 -82.95 -42.12
N ALA A 169 -40.34 -82.58 -43.11
CA ALA A 169 -40.54 -81.18 -43.49
C ALA A 169 -41.13 -80.35 -42.33
N ARG A 170 -42.14 -80.88 -41.63
CA ARG A 170 -42.73 -80.24 -40.45
C ARG A 170 -41.70 -80.03 -39.34
N SER A 171 -40.91 -81.06 -39.01
CA SER A 171 -39.87 -80.98 -37.97
C SER A 171 -38.78 -79.96 -38.32
N LYS A 172 -38.40 -79.85 -39.60
CA LYS A 172 -37.45 -78.83 -40.07
C LYS A 172 -38.03 -77.43 -39.96
N LEU A 173 -39.29 -77.23 -40.35
CA LEU A 173 -39.98 -75.95 -40.18
C LEU A 173 -40.15 -75.57 -38.70
N GLU A 174 -40.49 -76.52 -37.84
CA GLU A 174 -40.57 -76.31 -36.38
C GLU A 174 -39.22 -75.85 -35.78
N SER A 175 -38.09 -76.43 -36.21
CA SER A 175 -36.76 -75.96 -35.76
C SER A 175 -36.46 -74.55 -36.24
N LEU A 176 -36.67 -74.27 -37.54
CA LEU A 176 -36.47 -72.95 -38.12
C LEU A 176 -37.37 -71.88 -37.47
N CYS A 177 -38.63 -72.21 -37.16
CA CYS A 177 -39.52 -71.32 -36.42
C CYS A 177 -39.01 -71.04 -34.99
N ARG A 178 -38.50 -72.05 -34.27
CA ARG A 178 -37.90 -71.87 -32.94
C ARG A 178 -36.61 -71.05 -33.00
N GLU A 179 -35.76 -71.26 -34.01
CA GLU A 179 -34.54 -70.46 -34.25
C GLU A 179 -34.88 -69.01 -34.58
N LEU A 180 -35.82 -68.77 -35.49
CA LEU A 180 -36.31 -67.44 -35.83
C LEU A 180 -36.93 -66.72 -34.62
N GLN A 181 -37.69 -67.44 -33.78
CA GLN A 181 -38.23 -66.90 -32.53
C GLN A 181 -37.12 -66.52 -31.53
N ARG A 182 -36.08 -67.36 -31.38
CA ARG A 182 -34.91 -67.04 -30.55
C ARG A 182 -34.18 -65.80 -31.07
N HIS A 183 -33.85 -65.75 -32.35
CA HIS A 183 -33.20 -64.57 -32.96
C HIS A 183 -34.04 -63.30 -32.81
N ASN A 184 -35.36 -63.36 -33.02
CA ASN A 184 -36.24 -62.21 -32.78
C ASN A 184 -36.27 -61.78 -31.31
N LYS A 185 -36.19 -62.72 -30.36
CA LYS A 185 -36.10 -62.41 -28.94
C LYS A 185 -34.76 -61.74 -28.60
N THR A 186 -33.64 -62.33 -29.01
CA THR A 186 -32.29 -61.78 -28.79
C THR A 186 -32.15 -60.39 -29.42
N LEU A 187 -32.63 -60.19 -30.65
CA LEU A 187 -32.57 -58.89 -31.34
C LEU A 187 -33.42 -57.81 -30.63
N LYS A 188 -34.57 -58.19 -30.04
CA LYS A 188 -35.36 -57.29 -29.18
C LYS A 188 -34.61 -56.93 -27.89
N GLU A 189 -33.97 -57.92 -27.26
CA GLU A 189 -33.17 -57.73 -26.04
C GLU A 189 -31.93 -56.85 -26.31
N GLU A 190 -31.20 -57.08 -27.40
CA GLU A 190 -30.07 -56.26 -27.84
C GLU A 190 -30.48 -54.82 -28.18
N ASN A 191 -31.59 -54.61 -28.89
CA ASN A 191 -32.09 -53.27 -29.19
C ASN A 191 -32.53 -52.52 -27.92
N ALA A 192 -33.20 -53.20 -26.98
CA ALA A 192 -33.54 -52.62 -25.69
C ALA A 192 -32.29 -52.29 -24.85
N GLN A 193 -31.27 -53.15 -24.90
CA GLN A 193 -29.99 -52.91 -24.25
C GLN A 193 -29.25 -51.70 -24.85
N ARG A 194 -29.11 -51.65 -26.17
CA ARG A 194 -28.51 -50.49 -26.87
C ARG A 194 -29.25 -49.20 -26.57
N PHE A 195 -30.59 -49.22 -26.53
CA PHE A 195 -31.37 -48.03 -26.17
C PHE A 195 -31.04 -47.53 -24.76
N ARG A 196 -30.90 -48.43 -23.78
CA ARG A 196 -30.45 -48.07 -22.42
C ARG A 196 -29.05 -47.46 -22.43
N GLU A 197 -28.09 -48.10 -23.08
CA GLU A 197 -26.70 -47.61 -23.16
C GLU A 197 -26.58 -46.23 -23.85
N TYR A 198 -27.35 -45.99 -24.92
CA TYR A 198 -27.38 -44.67 -25.56
C TYR A 198 -28.01 -43.60 -24.66
N GLU A 199 -29.08 -43.93 -23.94
CA GLU A 199 -29.75 -43.00 -23.02
C GLU A 199 -28.91 -42.73 -21.76
N GLU A 200 -28.16 -43.72 -21.27
CA GLU A 200 -27.18 -43.57 -20.19
C GLU A 200 -26.03 -42.66 -20.63
N ARG A 201 -25.38 -42.92 -21.77
CA ARG A 201 -24.34 -42.03 -22.33
C ARG A 201 -24.85 -40.61 -22.58
N ARG A 202 -26.11 -40.44 -22.99
CA ARG A 202 -26.74 -39.12 -23.17
C ARG A 202 -26.88 -38.37 -21.85
N LYS A 203 -27.26 -39.08 -20.77
CA LYS A 203 -27.34 -38.53 -19.41
C LYS A 203 -25.96 -38.21 -18.84
N GLU A 204 -24.97 -39.08 -19.03
CA GLU A 204 -23.59 -38.85 -18.62
C GLU A 204 -23.00 -37.61 -19.30
N ALA A 205 -23.18 -37.47 -20.62
CA ALA A 205 -22.74 -36.29 -21.35
C ALA A 205 -23.45 -35.01 -20.86
N MET A 206 -24.77 -35.05 -20.64
CA MET A 206 -25.53 -33.92 -20.10
C MET A 206 -25.05 -33.52 -18.70
N LEU A 207 -24.84 -34.50 -17.82
CA LEU A 207 -24.33 -34.28 -16.46
C LEU A 207 -22.91 -33.70 -16.50
N HIS A 208 -22.03 -34.22 -17.37
CA HIS A 208 -20.69 -33.67 -17.54
C HIS A 208 -20.73 -32.21 -18.00
N PHE A 209 -21.53 -31.87 -19.02
CA PHE A 209 -21.67 -30.47 -19.45
C PHE A 209 -22.21 -29.58 -18.32
N GLN A 210 -23.19 -30.05 -17.56
CA GLN A 210 -23.73 -29.29 -16.42
C GLN A 210 -22.69 -29.10 -15.30
N LEU A 211 -21.91 -30.13 -14.98
CA LEU A 211 -20.82 -30.05 -14.00
C LEU A 211 -19.74 -29.06 -14.45
N THR A 212 -19.32 -29.10 -15.73
CA THR A 212 -18.34 -28.14 -16.28
C THR A 212 -18.87 -26.70 -16.27
N LEU A 213 -20.16 -26.48 -16.57
CA LEU A 213 -20.78 -25.15 -16.48
C LEU A 213 -20.77 -24.64 -15.02
N ASN A 214 -21.23 -25.47 -14.07
CA ASN A 214 -21.21 -25.11 -12.65
C ASN A 214 -19.79 -24.83 -12.13
N GLU A 215 -18.78 -25.54 -12.63
CA GLU A 215 -17.37 -25.31 -12.29
C GLU A 215 -16.88 -23.96 -12.85
N ILE A 216 -17.21 -23.62 -14.10
CA ILE A 216 -16.89 -22.32 -14.71
C ILE A 216 -17.59 -21.18 -13.95
N GLU A 217 -18.86 -21.35 -13.59
CA GLU A 217 -19.61 -20.39 -12.76
C GLU A 217 -18.92 -20.19 -11.40
N THR A 218 -18.57 -21.29 -10.72
CA THR A 218 -17.86 -21.26 -9.43
C THR A 218 -16.50 -20.56 -9.55
N GLN A 219 -15.73 -20.82 -10.61
CA GLN A 219 -14.44 -20.16 -10.86
C GLN A 219 -14.63 -18.66 -11.14
N MET A 220 -15.66 -18.27 -11.89
CA MET A 220 -16.00 -16.87 -12.15
C MET A 220 -16.42 -16.14 -10.87
N GLU A 221 -17.23 -16.77 -10.01
CA GLU A 221 -17.60 -16.24 -8.70
C GLU A 221 -16.39 -16.08 -7.78
N GLN A 222 -15.50 -17.09 -7.70
CA GLN A 222 -14.26 -17.02 -6.93
C GLN A 222 -13.35 -15.89 -7.43
N HIS A 223 -13.19 -15.75 -8.75
CA HIS A 223 -12.40 -14.67 -9.34
C HIS A 223 -13.02 -13.30 -9.04
N ASN A 224 -14.34 -13.15 -9.15
CA ASN A 224 -15.05 -11.90 -8.83
C ASN A 224 -14.96 -11.55 -7.34
N ALA A 225 -15.07 -12.53 -6.44
CA ALA A 225 -14.89 -12.34 -5.00
C ALA A 225 -13.45 -11.93 -4.66
N HIS A 226 -12.45 -12.61 -5.24
CA HIS A 226 -11.04 -12.24 -5.07
C HIS A 226 -10.74 -10.84 -5.61
N ASN A 227 -11.24 -10.51 -6.79
CA ASN A 227 -11.07 -9.19 -7.42
C ASN A 227 -11.77 -8.08 -6.63
N THR A 228 -12.93 -8.36 -6.01
CA THR A 228 -13.62 -7.45 -5.09
C THR A 228 -12.81 -7.25 -3.81
N LYS A 229 -12.23 -8.32 -3.24
CA LYS A 229 -11.35 -8.24 -2.07
C LYS A 229 -10.10 -7.39 -2.36
N LEU A 230 -9.46 -7.56 -3.52
CA LEU A 230 -8.32 -6.72 -3.93
C LEU A 230 -8.71 -5.23 -4.09
N ARG A 231 -9.91 -4.91 -4.57
CA ARG A 231 -10.40 -3.51 -4.59
C ARG A 231 -10.56 -2.95 -3.18
N GLN A 232 -11.13 -3.73 -2.26
CA GLN A 232 -11.30 -3.35 -0.86
C GLN A 232 -9.94 -3.12 -0.17
N GLU A 233 -9.00 -4.06 -0.30
CA GLU A 233 -7.65 -3.93 0.25
C GLU A 233 -6.91 -2.70 -0.30
N ASN A 234 -7.02 -2.41 -1.61
CA ASN A 234 -6.46 -1.20 -2.21
C ASN A 234 -7.10 0.09 -1.68
N MET A 235 -8.42 0.10 -1.46
CA MET A 235 -9.13 1.25 -0.88
C MET A 235 -8.68 1.52 0.56
N GLU A 236 -8.54 0.46 1.37
CA GLU A 236 -8.01 0.58 2.74
C GLU A 236 -6.56 1.05 2.79
N LEU A 237 -5.71 0.62 1.84
CA LEU A 237 -4.34 1.10 1.72
C LEU A 237 -4.29 2.58 1.33
N ALA A 238 -5.13 3.01 0.38
CA ALA A 238 -5.26 4.42 0.02
C ALA A 238 -5.74 5.28 1.20
N GLU A 239 -6.70 4.79 1.99
CA GLU A 239 -7.19 5.50 3.19
C GLU A 239 -6.13 5.57 4.30
N LYS A 240 -5.33 4.51 4.49
CA LYS A 240 -4.18 4.50 5.42
C LYS A 240 -3.10 5.50 4.99
N LEU A 241 -2.80 5.58 3.69
CA LEU A 241 -1.86 6.56 3.13
C LEU A 241 -2.38 7.99 3.31
N LYS A 242 -3.67 8.24 3.04
CA LYS A 242 -4.30 9.56 3.26
C LYS A 242 -4.19 10.01 4.72
N LYS A 243 -4.55 9.13 5.67
CA LYS A 243 -4.42 9.39 7.12
C LYS A 243 -2.98 9.63 7.55
N LEU A 244 -2.00 8.98 6.91
CA LEU A 244 -0.58 9.21 7.19
C LEU A 244 -0.15 10.61 6.71
N ILE A 245 -0.55 11.02 5.50
CA ILE A 245 -0.28 12.36 4.96
C ILE A 245 -0.89 13.44 5.87
N GLU A 246 -2.17 13.31 6.23
CA GLU A 246 -2.86 14.23 7.16
C GLU A 246 -2.13 14.34 8.52
N GLN A 247 -1.54 13.25 9.02
CA GLN A 247 -0.73 13.28 10.25
C GLN A 247 0.64 13.95 10.08
N TYR A 248 1.24 13.92 8.87
CA TYR A 248 2.47 14.63 8.59
C TYR A 248 2.22 16.14 8.43
N GLU A 249 1.17 16.53 7.70
CA GLU A 249 0.73 17.93 7.56
C GLU A 249 0.46 18.57 8.95
N LEU A 250 -0.28 17.87 9.83
CA LEU A 250 -0.52 18.34 11.20
C LEU A 250 0.76 18.43 12.06
N ARG A 251 1.75 17.56 11.83
CA ARG A 251 3.05 17.66 12.51
C ARG A 251 3.87 18.83 11.99
N GLU A 252 3.88 19.06 10.68
CA GLU A 252 4.59 20.17 10.03
C GLU A 252 4.03 21.51 10.51
N GLU A 253 2.69 21.67 10.50
CA GLU A 253 2.02 22.82 11.11
C GLU A 253 2.40 23.05 12.59
N HIS A 254 2.53 21.98 13.38
CA HIS A 254 2.94 22.10 14.78
C HIS A 254 4.41 22.52 14.90
N ILE A 255 5.29 21.98 14.05
CA ILE A 255 6.71 22.34 13.98
C ILE A 255 6.86 23.82 13.61
N ASP A 256 6.13 24.32 12.61
CA ASP A 256 6.11 25.73 12.22
C ASP A 256 5.66 26.65 13.36
N LYS A 257 4.60 26.27 14.09
CA LYS A 257 4.12 27.00 15.27
C LYS A 257 5.20 27.07 16.36
N VAL A 258 5.96 25.98 16.58
CA VAL A 258 7.08 25.94 17.52
C VAL A 258 8.26 26.78 17.04
N PHE A 259 8.63 26.71 15.76
CA PHE A 259 9.68 27.55 15.18
C PHE A 259 9.36 29.04 15.33
N LYS A 260 8.13 29.45 14.96
CA LYS A 260 7.69 30.84 15.09
C LYS A 260 7.65 31.32 16.54
N HIS A 261 7.26 30.45 17.48
CA HIS A 261 7.36 30.77 18.90
C HIS A 261 8.82 30.95 19.37
N LYS A 262 9.74 30.11 18.88
CA LYS A 262 11.18 30.20 19.21
C LYS A 262 11.84 31.43 18.59
N GLU A 263 11.47 31.79 17.37
CA GLU A 263 11.93 33.01 16.71
C GLU A 263 11.49 34.26 17.48
N LEU A 264 10.21 34.35 17.86
CA LEU A 264 9.70 35.46 18.68
C LEU A 264 10.37 35.50 20.07
N GLN A 265 10.64 34.34 20.67
CA GLN A 265 11.39 34.25 21.93
C GLN A 265 12.83 34.78 21.77
N GLN A 266 13.51 34.44 20.67
CA GLN A 266 14.86 34.92 20.36
C GLN A 266 14.88 36.45 20.15
N GLN A 267 13.98 36.97 19.31
CA GLN A 267 13.83 38.41 19.07
C GLN A 267 13.60 39.21 20.37
N LEU A 268 12.81 38.66 21.31
CA LEU A 268 12.60 39.28 22.63
C LEU A 268 13.86 39.28 23.50
N VAL A 269 14.69 38.22 23.46
CA VAL A 269 15.97 38.19 24.16
C VAL A 269 16.95 39.18 23.55
N ASP A 270 17.06 39.24 22.23
CA ASP A 270 17.97 40.15 21.52
C ASP A 270 17.60 41.62 21.75
N ALA A 271 16.30 41.96 21.72
CA ALA A 271 15.83 43.31 22.02
C ALA A 271 16.11 43.72 23.49
N ASN A 272 15.97 42.79 24.45
CA ASN A 272 16.35 43.05 25.84
C ASN A 272 17.87 43.22 25.99
N LEU A 273 18.67 42.41 25.31
CA LEU A 273 20.12 42.51 25.33
C LEU A 273 20.59 43.86 24.76
N GLN A 274 20.07 44.26 23.59
CA GLN A 274 20.32 45.57 22.98
C GLN A 274 19.99 46.71 23.95
N ARG A 275 18.78 46.70 24.54
CA ARG A 275 18.36 47.70 25.53
C ARG A 275 19.30 47.77 26.74
N THR A 276 19.78 46.64 27.25
CA THR A 276 20.74 46.63 28.37
C THR A 276 22.12 47.15 27.96
N ALA A 277 22.58 46.83 26.75
CA ALA A 277 23.85 47.34 26.22
C ALA A 277 23.82 48.85 25.99
N GLU A 278 22.71 49.38 25.46
CA GLU A 278 22.49 50.82 25.31
C GLU A 278 22.50 51.54 26.66
N LEU A 279 21.81 51.02 27.67
CA LEU A 279 21.80 51.59 29.02
C LEU A 279 23.19 51.55 29.68
N MET A 280 23.95 50.47 29.50
CA MET A 280 25.33 50.38 29.98
C MET A 280 26.22 51.43 29.29
N ARG A 281 26.14 51.57 27.96
CA ARG A 281 26.87 52.61 27.21
C ARG A 281 26.51 54.02 27.70
N GLU A 282 25.23 54.33 27.93
CA GLU A 282 24.83 55.63 28.47
C GLU A 282 25.42 55.92 29.85
N VAL A 283 25.50 54.91 30.73
CA VAL A 283 26.11 55.02 32.06
C VAL A 283 27.62 55.19 31.94
N GLU A 284 28.29 54.40 31.09
CA GLU A 284 29.73 54.52 30.82
C GLU A 284 30.09 55.89 30.28
N GLU A 285 29.33 56.43 29.31
CA GLU A 285 29.55 57.77 28.78
C GLU A 285 29.27 58.87 29.82
N LYS A 286 28.29 58.71 30.71
CA LYS A 286 28.07 59.66 31.82
C LYS A 286 29.25 59.66 32.79
N GLN A 287 29.66 58.47 33.24
CA GLN A 287 30.83 58.33 34.11
C GLN A 287 32.13 58.85 33.45
N GLN A 288 32.28 58.67 32.14
CA GLN A 288 33.44 59.17 31.41
C GLN A 288 33.45 60.71 31.38
N ARG A 289 32.32 61.36 31.07
CA ARG A 289 32.18 62.83 31.15
C ARG A 289 32.44 63.35 32.56
N GLU A 290 31.93 62.68 33.61
CA GLU A 290 32.17 63.03 35.01
C GLU A 290 33.66 62.92 35.39
N ARG A 291 34.33 61.85 34.97
CA ARG A 291 35.79 61.68 35.19
C ARG A 291 36.59 62.77 34.49
N GLU A 292 36.24 63.13 33.26
CA GLU A 292 36.90 64.18 32.48
C GLU A 292 36.73 65.57 33.14
N LEU A 293 35.53 65.88 33.64
CA LEU A 293 35.27 67.12 34.40
C LEU A 293 36.08 67.16 35.70
N LEU A 294 36.05 66.11 36.52
CA LEU A 294 36.79 66.06 37.78
C LEU A 294 38.31 66.11 37.56
N LEU A 295 38.81 65.47 36.51
CA LEU A 295 40.23 65.54 36.13
C LEU A 295 40.62 66.97 35.74
N LYS A 296 39.79 67.64 34.94
CA LYS A 296 40.00 69.04 34.55
C LYS A 296 40.05 69.94 35.79
N ASP A 297 39.04 69.91 36.64
CA ASP A 297 38.95 70.73 37.86
C ASP A 297 40.16 70.49 38.79
N ALA A 298 40.59 69.22 38.95
CA ALA A 298 41.77 68.88 39.71
C ALA A 298 43.07 69.46 39.10
N THR A 299 43.22 69.45 37.77
CA THR A 299 44.38 70.06 37.11
C THR A 299 44.39 71.59 37.18
N GLU A 300 43.23 72.25 37.05
CA GLU A 300 43.12 73.71 37.18
C GLU A 300 43.39 74.17 38.61
N SER A 301 42.86 73.45 39.61
CA SER A 301 43.13 73.67 41.04
C SER A 301 44.62 73.47 41.37
N ARG A 302 45.26 72.41 40.83
CA ARG A 302 46.69 72.17 41.00
C ARG A 302 47.51 73.33 40.43
N HIS A 303 47.20 73.77 39.21
CA HIS A 303 47.91 74.87 38.56
C HIS A 303 47.76 76.20 39.32
N LYS A 304 46.57 76.48 39.86
CA LYS A 304 46.33 77.63 40.75
C LYS A 304 47.15 77.55 42.03
N CYS A 305 47.32 76.36 42.61
CA CYS A 305 48.15 76.13 43.79
C CYS A 305 49.66 76.30 43.48
N GLU A 306 50.12 75.81 42.32
CA GLU A 306 51.48 76.03 41.83
C GLU A 306 51.79 77.53 41.68
N LEU A 307 50.90 78.29 41.03
CA LEU A 307 51.02 79.74 40.86
C LEU A 307 51.04 80.49 42.22
N MET A 308 50.18 80.10 43.17
CA MET A 308 50.16 80.70 44.52
C MET A 308 51.45 80.42 45.31
N LYS A 309 52.04 79.22 45.16
CA LYS A 309 53.34 78.90 45.77
C LYS A 309 54.48 79.71 45.16
N GLU A 310 54.44 79.96 43.86
CA GLU A 310 55.43 80.81 43.19
C GLU A 310 55.32 82.26 43.68
N GLN A 311 54.10 82.80 43.82
CA GLN A 311 53.86 84.11 44.43
C GLN A 311 54.31 84.17 45.89
N GLU A 312 54.03 83.14 46.70
CA GLU A 312 54.51 83.03 48.08
C GLU A 312 56.05 83.05 48.15
N LEU A 313 56.72 82.33 47.26
CA LEU A 313 58.18 82.31 47.17
C LEU A 313 58.75 83.68 46.80
N GLN A 314 58.16 84.36 45.81
CA GLN A 314 58.56 85.72 45.40
C GLN A 314 58.38 86.73 46.55
N LEU A 315 57.27 86.66 47.29
CA LEU A 315 57.03 87.52 48.46
C LEU A 315 58.00 87.24 49.61
N LYS A 316 58.36 85.97 49.86
CA LYS A 316 59.40 85.61 50.84
C LYS A 316 60.77 86.15 50.44
N GLN A 317 61.14 86.04 49.16
CA GLN A 317 62.40 86.61 48.64
C GLN A 317 62.44 88.14 48.80
N GLN A 318 61.32 88.84 48.54
CA GLN A 318 61.22 90.27 48.82
C GLN A 318 61.36 90.57 50.32
N LEU A 319 60.72 89.79 51.20
CA LEU A 319 60.83 89.97 52.65
C LEU A 319 62.27 89.78 53.14
N THR A 320 62.98 88.75 52.67
CA THR A 320 64.41 88.55 52.96
C THR A 320 65.24 89.75 52.48
N LEU A 321 65.05 90.21 51.24
CA LEU A 321 65.75 91.39 50.71
C LEU A 321 65.48 92.66 51.52
N TYR A 322 64.28 92.83 52.08
CA TYR A 322 63.97 93.94 52.99
C TYR A 322 64.55 93.74 54.39
N MET A 323 64.66 92.51 54.90
CA MET A 323 65.36 92.20 56.14
C MET A 323 66.87 92.50 56.01
N ASP A 324 67.52 92.02 54.95
CA ASP A 324 68.93 92.24 54.68
C ASP A 324 69.25 93.75 54.64
N LYS A 325 68.42 94.53 53.92
CA LYS A 325 68.52 96.00 53.91
C LYS A 325 68.31 96.63 55.29
N PHE A 326 67.42 96.09 56.11
CA PHE A 326 67.20 96.59 57.46
C PHE A 326 68.40 96.30 58.38
N GLU A 327 69.07 95.15 58.20
CA GLU A 327 70.33 94.83 58.87
C GLU A 327 71.49 95.72 58.37
N GLU A 328 71.56 96.04 57.07
CA GLU A 328 72.49 97.05 56.53
C GLU A 328 72.25 98.44 57.14
N PHE A 329 70.99 98.86 57.29
CA PHE A 329 70.65 100.11 57.97
C PHE A 329 71.02 100.07 59.46
N GLN A 330 70.70 99.00 60.19
CA GLN A 330 71.08 98.81 61.60
C GLN A 330 72.60 98.85 61.79
N THR A 331 73.36 98.13 60.98
CA THR A 331 74.84 98.12 61.07
C THR A 331 75.44 99.47 60.68
N THR A 332 74.85 100.19 59.72
CA THR A 332 75.27 101.56 59.37
C THR A 332 74.94 102.56 60.48
N LEU A 333 73.77 102.44 61.11
CA LEU A 333 73.36 103.26 62.25
C LEU A 333 74.26 103.02 63.47
N ALA A 334 74.63 101.77 63.75
CA ALA A 334 75.56 101.41 64.81
C ALA A 334 76.95 102.03 64.59
N LYS A 335 77.51 101.89 63.37
CA LYS A 335 78.77 102.55 62.96
C LYS A 335 78.68 104.08 63.08
N SER A 336 77.55 104.67 62.71
CA SER A 336 77.32 106.12 62.83
C SER A 336 77.32 106.57 64.30
N ASN A 337 76.64 105.83 65.18
CA ASN A 337 76.66 106.09 66.64
C ASN A 337 78.07 105.95 67.24
N GLU A 338 78.87 104.98 66.77
CA GLU A 338 80.26 104.82 67.18
C GLU A 338 81.11 106.04 66.76
N VAL A 339 80.95 106.52 65.51
CA VAL A 339 81.61 107.74 65.00
C VAL A 339 81.17 109.00 65.75
N PHE A 340 79.88 109.15 66.07
CA PHE A 340 79.42 110.25 66.92
C PHE A 340 80.02 110.18 68.34
N THR A 341 80.17 108.98 68.88
CA THR A 341 80.77 108.76 70.21
C THR A 341 82.26 109.10 70.19
N SER A 342 83.01 108.70 69.16
CA SER A 342 84.43 109.02 69.03
C SER A 342 84.65 110.52 68.78
N PHE A 343 83.87 111.17 67.91
CA PHE A 343 83.93 112.63 67.73
C PHE A 343 83.62 113.40 69.02
N ARG A 344 82.68 112.92 69.85
CA ARG A 344 82.40 113.52 71.16
C ARG A 344 83.61 113.45 72.09
N GLN A 345 84.28 112.29 72.13
CA GLN A 345 85.52 112.11 72.88
C GLN A 345 86.67 112.99 72.35
N GLU A 346 86.77 113.16 71.03
CA GLU A 346 87.76 114.07 70.42
C GLU A 346 87.46 115.54 70.71
N MET A 347 86.20 115.98 70.61
CA MET A 347 85.79 117.32 71.04
C MET A 347 86.15 117.56 72.51
N GLU A 348 85.88 116.61 73.42
CA GLU A 348 86.29 116.75 74.82
C GLU A 348 87.81 116.89 74.98
N LYS A 349 88.61 116.09 74.26
CA LYS A 349 90.08 116.22 74.24
C LYS A 349 90.49 117.59 73.71
N MET A 350 89.84 118.08 72.66
CA MET A 350 90.09 119.39 72.06
C MET A 350 89.72 120.53 73.03
N THR A 351 88.56 120.48 73.68
CA THR A 351 88.16 121.45 74.71
C THR A 351 89.12 121.44 75.90
N LYS A 352 89.59 120.27 76.35
CA LYS A 352 90.64 120.14 77.38
C LYS A 352 91.95 120.80 76.92
N LYS A 353 92.31 120.68 75.64
CA LYS A 353 93.51 121.30 75.03
C LYS A 353 93.37 122.82 74.88
N ILE A 354 92.21 123.32 74.44
CA ILE A 354 91.87 124.76 74.39
C ILE A 354 91.99 125.38 75.79
N LYS A 355 91.34 124.79 76.81
CA LYS A 355 91.44 125.24 78.21
C LYS A 355 92.87 125.25 78.76
N LYS A 356 93.76 124.41 78.22
CA LYS A 356 95.19 124.43 78.58
C LYS A 356 95.91 125.59 77.89
N LEU A 357 95.69 125.81 76.60
CA LEU A 357 96.25 126.93 75.85
C LEU A 357 95.76 128.28 76.39
N GLU A 358 94.50 128.41 76.79
CA GLU A 358 93.97 129.63 77.44
C GLU A 358 94.70 129.96 78.77
N LYS A 359 95.01 128.93 79.57
CA LYS A 359 95.84 129.08 80.79
C LYS A 359 97.28 129.48 80.47
N GLU A 360 97.86 128.91 79.41
CA GLU A 360 99.20 129.27 78.96
C GLU A 360 99.22 130.72 78.40
N THR A 361 98.21 131.14 77.62
CA THR A 361 98.07 132.51 77.10
C THR A 361 97.84 133.55 78.19
N THR A 362 97.01 133.25 79.19
CA THR A 362 96.82 134.16 80.35
C THR A 362 98.11 134.31 81.16
N LEU A 363 98.83 133.21 81.42
CA LEU A 363 100.16 133.25 82.06
C LEU A 363 101.17 134.13 81.28
N TRP A 364 101.22 133.99 79.95
CA TRP A 364 102.10 134.81 79.11
C TRP A 364 101.72 136.29 79.13
N ARG A 365 100.42 136.62 79.16
CA ARG A 365 99.93 138.00 79.31
C ARG A 365 100.38 138.61 80.63
N THR A 366 100.18 137.90 81.75
CA THR A 366 100.61 138.37 83.08
C THR A 366 102.13 138.56 83.16
N LYS A 367 102.93 137.65 82.57
CA LYS A 367 104.39 137.82 82.47
C LYS A 367 104.79 139.09 81.70
N TRP A 368 104.11 139.37 80.59
CA TRP A 368 104.36 140.56 79.78
C TRP A 368 104.00 141.85 80.53
N GLU A 369 102.82 141.90 81.17
CA GLU A 369 102.39 143.03 82.01
C GLU A 369 103.39 143.30 83.14
N THR A 370 103.83 142.24 83.85
CA THR A 370 104.79 142.36 84.97
C THR A 370 106.13 142.94 84.51
N ASN A 371 106.66 142.47 83.38
CA ASN A 371 107.94 142.93 82.85
C ASN A 371 107.87 144.39 82.37
N ASN A 372 106.77 144.77 81.72
CA ASN A 372 106.52 146.14 81.27
C ASN A 372 106.40 147.11 82.46
N GLN A 373 105.82 146.65 83.58
CA GLN A 373 105.76 147.40 84.83
C GLN A 373 107.13 147.54 85.51
N THR A 374 108.03 146.56 85.36
CA THR A 374 109.42 146.67 85.87
C THR A 374 110.24 147.68 85.05
N LEU A 375 110.03 147.71 83.73
CA LEU A 375 110.67 148.68 82.81
C LEU A 375 110.27 150.13 83.12
N LEU A 376 109.02 150.37 83.53
CA LEU A 376 108.54 151.70 83.93
C LEU A 376 109.23 152.19 85.21
N GLN A 377 109.40 151.34 86.23
CA GLN A 377 110.09 151.73 87.47
C GLN A 377 111.56 152.09 87.23
N MET A 378 112.27 151.34 86.37
CA MET A 378 113.66 151.66 86.02
C MET A 378 113.82 152.97 85.23
N ALA A 379 112.75 153.50 84.62
CA ALA A 379 112.79 154.78 83.92
C ALA A 379 112.63 155.98 84.88
N GLU A 380 111.86 155.83 85.96
CA GLU A 380 111.68 156.89 86.98
C GLU A 380 112.99 157.14 87.76
N GLU A 381 113.71 156.09 88.15
CA GLU A 381 114.96 156.18 88.91
C GLU A 381 116.10 156.92 88.17
N VAL A 382 116.08 156.96 86.83
CA VAL A 382 117.07 157.71 86.03
C VAL A 382 116.73 159.20 85.98
N SER A 383 115.44 159.57 86.05
CA SER A 383 115.00 160.97 86.08
C SER A 383 115.43 161.65 87.39
N ASP A 384 115.21 160.99 88.53
CA ASP A 384 115.54 161.53 89.85
C ASP A 384 117.06 161.66 90.08
N MET A 385 117.89 160.83 89.44
CA MET A 385 119.34 160.89 89.60
C MET A 385 119.97 162.09 88.85
N MET A 386 119.34 162.60 87.80
CA MET A 386 119.85 163.72 87.00
C MET A 386 119.67 165.09 87.68
N ASP A 387 118.62 165.28 88.48
CA ASP A 387 118.33 166.55 89.16
C ASP A 387 119.26 166.85 90.35
N VAL A 388 119.94 165.84 90.91
CA VAL A 388 120.80 166.00 92.09
C VAL A 388 122.17 166.60 91.77
N VAL A 389 122.72 166.35 90.57
CA VAL A 389 124.09 166.79 90.20
C VAL A 389 124.17 168.30 89.90
N VAL A 390 123.03 168.95 89.62
CA VAL A 390 122.97 170.39 89.25
C VAL A 390 123.20 171.33 90.45
N ARG A 391 123.28 170.84 91.71
CA ARG A 391 123.29 171.68 92.92
C ARG A 391 124.62 171.80 93.71
N SER A 392 125.74 171.27 93.23
CA SER A 392 127.05 171.37 93.94
C SER A 392 128.23 171.04 93.02
N GLY A 393 129.30 171.82 92.84
CA GLY A 393 129.68 173.22 93.21
C GLY A 393 130.63 173.75 92.09
N LEU A 394 130.89 175.05 91.91
CA LEU A 394 131.69 175.95 92.77
C LEU A 394 133.07 175.39 93.16
#